data_AF-A0A2A5XJE7-F1
#
_entry.id   AF-A0A2A5XJE7-F1
#
_cell.length_a   1.000
_cell.length_b   1.000
_cell.length_c   1.000
_cell.angle_alpha   90.00
_cell.angle_beta   90.00
_cell.angle_gamma   90.00
#
_symmetry.space_group_name_H-M   'P 1'
#
loop_
_entity.id
_entity.type
_entity.pdbx_description
1 polymer ?
#
loop_
_entity_poly.entity_id
_entity_poly.type
_entity_poly.pdbx_seq_one_letter_code
_entity_poly.pdbx_strand_id
1 'polypeptide(L)'
;MNLYKLLVVILCVPIASFGQCVTLQISTNGDWNSSNQNTVSISSDGNLIDSWDMWGPYWSESYCLDPGDYLVEISDDAGNGIYCGNSYSNFINISLDNSEIFNLDCLSWPYLNSDWDNQSVNVNVPDPLISGCTDEFANNYNINASVDDGSCEYPSIGCTDPTFIEFWYHNEISPGLYEIDLNNFPNYEQGDESLCLNEMNSGCTDQNACNYDSLKNVNDGTCEYPDNFYDCYGACLSDIDDDGTCDELELSGCTDSVACNYEPNAEFDDSTCEYAPAGYNCYGNELISGCTNFLYAEYYDHTIDNFGVITLDTPIDASEDDGSCITPLVWGCTDQNYFEYDPNANTSNSPDCINLLGCTDSSYLNYDPGASVDNGSCNILAVPGCTNIIYLEFDT
;
A
#
# COMPACT_ATOMS: atom_id res chain seq x y z
N MET A 1 -90.84 -29.38 -8.39
CA MET A 1 -90.35 -29.37 -9.78
C MET A 1 -88.92 -29.86 -9.71
N ASN A 2 -88.54 -30.84 -10.54
CA ASN A 2 -87.15 -31.30 -10.56
C ASN A 2 -86.36 -30.24 -11.33
N LEU A 3 -85.49 -29.49 -10.66
CA LEU A 3 -84.50 -28.66 -11.35
C LEU A 3 -83.42 -29.59 -11.89
N TYR A 4 -83.14 -29.53 -13.19
CA TYR A 4 -82.05 -30.27 -13.80
C TYR A 4 -80.87 -29.31 -14.00
N LYS A 5 -79.76 -29.57 -13.32
CA LYS A 5 -78.51 -28.80 -13.48
C LYS A 5 -77.86 -29.23 -14.78
N LEU A 6 -77.47 -28.25 -15.59
CA LEU A 6 -76.92 -28.52 -16.92
C LEU A 6 -75.44 -28.17 -17.01
N LEU A 7 -75.01 -27.10 -16.35
CA LEU A 7 -73.60 -26.72 -16.24
C LEU A 7 -73.33 -26.12 -14.86
N VAL A 8 -72.23 -26.56 -14.26
CA VAL A 8 -71.71 -26.01 -13.01
C VAL A 8 -70.30 -25.52 -13.27
N VAL A 9 -70.04 -24.22 -13.10
CA VAL A 9 -68.72 -23.62 -13.24
C VAL A 9 -68.25 -23.14 -11.89
N ILE A 10 -67.08 -23.63 -11.47
CA ILE A 10 -66.41 -23.20 -10.25
C ILE A 10 -65.40 -22.13 -10.66
N LEU A 11 -65.61 -20.92 -10.15
CA LEU A 11 -64.82 -19.72 -10.40
C LEU A 11 -64.07 -19.34 -9.13
N CYS A 12 -62.75 -19.21 -9.21
CA CYS A 12 -61.94 -18.61 -8.15
C CYS A 12 -61.59 -17.17 -8.57
N VAL A 13 -62.24 -16.17 -7.97
CA VAL A 13 -62.02 -14.76 -8.30
C VAL A 13 -60.86 -14.23 -7.46
N PRO A 14 -59.76 -13.77 -8.10
CA PRO A 14 -58.56 -13.33 -7.41
C PRO A 14 -58.80 -12.01 -6.64
N ILE A 15 -57.89 -11.69 -5.72
CA ILE A 15 -57.94 -10.49 -4.86
C ILE A 15 -57.81 -9.20 -5.68
N ALA A 16 -58.90 -8.68 -6.24
CA ALA A 16 -58.86 -7.38 -6.89
C ALA A 16 -58.36 -6.28 -5.93
N SER A 17 -57.64 -5.30 -6.47
CA SER A 17 -57.21 -4.11 -5.73
C SER A 17 -58.40 -3.45 -5.02
N PHE A 18 -58.15 -2.89 -3.83
CA PHE A 18 -59.18 -2.35 -2.93
C PHE A 18 -60.25 -1.52 -3.67
N GLY A 19 -61.48 -2.04 -3.72
CA GLY A 19 -62.66 -1.33 -4.21
C GLY A 19 -63.01 -1.52 -5.69
N GLN A 20 -62.38 -2.46 -6.41
CA GLN A 20 -62.78 -2.86 -7.76
C GLN A 20 -63.36 -4.27 -7.72
N CYS A 21 -64.57 -4.46 -8.27
CA CYS A 21 -65.14 -5.78 -8.46
C CYS A 21 -64.81 -6.32 -9.85
N VAL A 22 -64.69 -7.64 -9.95
CA VAL A 22 -64.45 -8.32 -11.22
C VAL A 22 -65.79 -8.49 -11.93
N THR A 23 -65.88 -8.04 -13.19
CA THR A 23 -67.12 -8.14 -13.96
C THR A 23 -67.24 -9.53 -14.59
N LEU A 24 -68.14 -10.35 -14.05
CA LEU A 24 -68.55 -11.61 -14.64
C LEU A 24 -69.59 -11.33 -15.73
N GLN A 25 -69.31 -11.69 -16.98
CA GLN A 25 -70.32 -11.69 -18.03
C GLN A 25 -70.66 -13.12 -18.42
N ILE A 26 -71.95 -13.42 -18.49
CA ILE A 26 -72.45 -14.70 -18.98
C ILE A 26 -73.32 -14.40 -20.18
N SER A 27 -73.04 -15.05 -21.31
CA SER A 27 -73.88 -14.93 -22.51
C SER A 27 -74.20 -16.30 -23.10
N THR A 28 -75.42 -16.42 -23.64
CA THR A 28 -75.90 -17.66 -24.25
C THR A 28 -76.61 -17.41 -25.58
N ASN A 29 -76.55 -18.39 -26.48
CA ASN A 29 -77.11 -18.30 -27.83
C ASN A 29 -77.76 -19.64 -28.25
N GLY A 30 -79.10 -19.73 -28.24
CA GLY A 30 -79.85 -20.97 -28.51
C GLY A 30 -81.36 -20.79 -28.63
N ASP A 31 -82.08 -21.74 -29.23
CA ASP A 31 -83.56 -21.73 -29.22
C ASP A 31 -84.07 -22.30 -27.88
N TRP A 32 -84.18 -21.42 -26.88
CA TRP A 32 -84.76 -21.74 -25.57
C TRP A 32 -86.29 -21.77 -25.69
N ASN A 33 -86.88 -22.96 -25.63
CA ASN A 33 -88.30 -23.15 -25.93
C ASN A 33 -89.18 -22.31 -24.98
N SER A 34 -90.08 -21.51 -25.56
CA SER A 34 -90.86 -20.41 -24.93
C SER A 34 -91.83 -20.78 -23.79
N SER A 35 -91.75 -21.99 -23.26
CA SER A 35 -92.65 -22.52 -22.23
C SER A 35 -91.98 -22.89 -20.91
N ASN A 36 -90.64 -22.77 -20.78
CA ASN A 36 -89.88 -23.21 -19.60
C ASN A 36 -88.91 -22.13 -19.10
N GLN A 37 -88.77 -21.98 -17.77
CA GLN A 37 -87.82 -21.07 -17.12
C GLN A 37 -86.44 -21.74 -17.06
N ASN A 38 -85.46 -21.21 -17.79
CA ASN A 38 -84.05 -21.56 -17.58
C ASN A 38 -83.46 -20.51 -16.64
N THR A 39 -82.61 -20.94 -15.72
CA THR A 39 -82.05 -20.04 -14.70
C THR A 39 -80.54 -20.08 -14.71
N VAL A 40 -79.93 -18.92 -14.51
CA VAL A 40 -78.52 -18.78 -14.16
C VAL A 40 -78.47 -18.31 -12.72
N SER A 41 -77.77 -19.03 -11.85
CA SER A 41 -77.55 -18.63 -10.46
C SER A 41 -76.07 -18.52 -10.14
N ILE A 42 -75.74 -17.58 -9.27
CA ILE A 42 -74.42 -17.44 -8.67
C ILE A 42 -74.58 -17.70 -7.19
N SER A 43 -73.72 -18.56 -6.65
CA SER A 43 -73.67 -18.84 -5.21
C SER A 43 -72.24 -18.86 -4.71
N SER A 44 -72.06 -18.58 -3.43
CA SER A 44 -70.76 -18.71 -2.74
C SER A 44 -71.01 -19.35 -1.38
N ASP A 45 -70.16 -20.30 -0.99
CA ASP A 45 -70.29 -21.11 0.24
C ASP A 45 -71.68 -21.74 0.43
N GLY A 46 -72.35 -22.10 -0.67
CA GLY A 46 -73.68 -22.69 -0.68
C GLY A 46 -74.84 -21.71 -0.48
N ASN A 47 -74.58 -20.40 -0.37
CA ASN A 47 -75.59 -19.35 -0.32
C ASN A 47 -75.81 -18.74 -1.70
N LEU A 48 -77.08 -18.61 -2.12
CA LEU A 48 -77.45 -17.92 -3.35
C LEU A 48 -77.13 -16.42 -3.22
N ILE A 49 -76.32 -15.91 -4.15
CA ILE A 49 -75.98 -14.48 -4.25
C ILE A 49 -77.00 -13.79 -5.15
N ASP A 50 -77.19 -14.33 -6.36
CA ASP A 50 -78.16 -13.80 -7.33
C ASP A 50 -78.62 -14.89 -8.30
N SER A 51 -79.75 -14.66 -8.96
CA SER A 51 -80.32 -15.57 -9.95
C SER A 51 -81.17 -14.83 -10.98
N TRP A 52 -81.02 -15.21 -12.25
CA TRP A 52 -81.75 -14.62 -13.37
C TRP A 52 -82.47 -15.68 -14.20
N ASP A 53 -83.71 -15.37 -14.56
CA ASP A 53 -84.46 -16.10 -15.57
C ASP A 53 -83.97 -15.70 -16.97
N MET A 54 -83.67 -16.69 -17.81
CA MET A 54 -83.25 -16.48 -19.19
C MET A 54 -84.47 -16.42 -20.11
N TRP A 55 -84.57 -15.37 -20.95
CA TRP A 55 -85.70 -15.16 -21.86
C TRP A 55 -85.25 -14.90 -23.30
N GLY A 56 -85.76 -15.70 -24.24
CA GLY A 56 -85.51 -15.53 -25.67
C GLY A 56 -84.24 -16.22 -26.17
N PRO A 57 -83.91 -16.08 -27.47
CA PRO A 57 -82.84 -16.86 -28.09
C PRO A 57 -81.41 -16.39 -27.76
N TYR A 58 -81.28 -15.17 -27.23
CA TYR A 58 -80.02 -14.59 -26.79
C TYR A 58 -80.23 -14.00 -25.40
N TRP A 59 -79.35 -14.33 -24.47
CA TRP A 59 -79.37 -13.75 -23.13
C TRP A 59 -77.94 -13.41 -22.70
N SER A 60 -77.76 -12.25 -22.09
CA SER A 60 -76.49 -11.84 -21.51
C SER A 60 -76.72 -11.01 -20.26
N GLU A 61 -75.95 -11.27 -19.21
CA GLU A 61 -75.98 -10.49 -17.97
C GLU A 61 -74.56 -10.22 -17.48
N SER A 62 -74.37 -9.14 -16.73
CA SER A 62 -73.09 -8.79 -16.13
C SER A 62 -73.25 -8.57 -14.62
N TYR A 63 -72.41 -9.23 -13.83
CA TYR A 63 -72.43 -9.14 -12.38
C TYR A 63 -71.05 -8.79 -11.81
N CYS A 64 -71.06 -8.04 -10.72
CA CYS A 64 -69.88 -7.51 -10.04
C CYS A 64 -69.56 -8.44 -8.86
N LEU A 65 -68.48 -9.22 -8.96
CA LEU A 65 -68.06 -10.16 -7.93
C LEU A 65 -66.93 -9.57 -7.08
N ASP A 66 -67.06 -9.73 -5.76
CA ASP A 66 -65.95 -9.52 -4.82
C ASP A 66 -64.92 -10.67 -4.97
N PRO A 67 -63.72 -10.57 -4.38
CA PRO A 67 -62.79 -11.69 -4.33
C PRO A 67 -63.35 -12.88 -3.56
N GLY A 68 -63.23 -14.09 -4.11
CA GLY A 68 -63.74 -15.30 -3.47
C GLY A 68 -64.04 -16.44 -4.45
N ASP A 69 -64.52 -17.55 -3.89
CA ASP A 69 -64.93 -18.72 -4.66
C ASP A 69 -66.43 -18.67 -4.95
N TYR A 70 -66.78 -18.84 -6.23
CA TYR A 70 -68.14 -18.78 -6.72
C TYR A 70 -68.50 -20.02 -7.52
N LEU A 71 -69.76 -20.43 -7.37
CA LEU A 71 -70.40 -21.47 -8.14
C LEU A 71 -71.44 -20.81 -9.05
N VAL A 72 -71.22 -20.89 -10.36
CA VAL A 72 -72.18 -20.47 -11.37
C VAL A 72 -72.89 -21.70 -11.89
N GLU A 73 -74.22 -21.74 -11.72
CA GLU A 73 -75.05 -22.86 -12.15
C GLU A 73 -76.03 -22.41 -13.23
N ILE A 74 -76.10 -23.18 -14.32
CA ILE A 74 -77.10 -23.01 -15.37
C ILE A 74 -78.03 -24.22 -15.31
N SER A 75 -79.32 -23.96 -15.11
CA SER A 75 -80.34 -25.00 -14.88
C SER A 75 -81.50 -24.91 -15.87
N ASP A 76 -82.02 -26.08 -16.25
CA ASP A 76 -83.24 -26.27 -17.04
C ASP A 76 -84.33 -26.90 -16.14
N ASP A 77 -85.38 -26.14 -15.85
CA ASP A 77 -86.46 -26.56 -14.95
C ASP A 77 -87.41 -27.60 -15.56
N ALA A 78 -87.36 -27.79 -16.88
CA ALA A 78 -88.24 -28.72 -17.59
C ALA A 78 -87.55 -30.03 -17.99
N GLY A 79 -86.23 -30.11 -17.86
CA GLY A 79 -85.44 -31.32 -18.09
C GLY A 79 -85.50 -31.81 -19.54
N ASN A 80 -85.83 -30.92 -20.48
CA ASN A 80 -85.83 -31.23 -21.90
C ASN A 80 -84.47 -30.97 -22.55
N GLY A 81 -83.49 -30.52 -21.76
CA GLY A 81 -82.15 -30.21 -22.21
C GLY A 81 -82.13 -28.96 -23.07
N ILE A 82 -80.93 -28.59 -23.50
CA ILE A 82 -80.74 -27.40 -24.32
C ILE A 82 -80.52 -27.79 -25.78
N TYR A 83 -81.34 -27.23 -26.66
CA TYR A 83 -81.26 -27.48 -28.10
C TYR A 83 -80.30 -26.50 -28.79
N CYS A 84 -79.11 -26.98 -29.11
CA CYS A 84 -78.22 -26.34 -30.07
C CYS A 84 -78.80 -26.52 -31.48
N GLY A 85 -79.36 -25.46 -32.07
CA GLY A 85 -79.67 -25.46 -33.51
C GLY A 85 -78.42 -25.69 -34.37
N ASN A 86 -78.58 -26.06 -35.63
CA ASN A 86 -77.49 -26.48 -36.54
C ASN A 86 -76.45 -25.38 -36.91
N SER A 87 -76.33 -24.26 -36.20
CA SER A 87 -75.56 -23.08 -36.69
C SER A 87 -74.87 -22.21 -35.63
N TYR A 88 -74.82 -22.59 -34.35
CA TYR A 88 -74.20 -21.73 -33.32
C TYR A 88 -72.85 -22.26 -32.86
N SER A 89 -71.79 -21.45 -33.02
CA SER A 89 -70.40 -21.78 -32.65
C SER A 89 -69.92 -21.03 -31.41
N ASN A 90 -70.82 -20.69 -30.48
CA ASN A 90 -70.55 -20.05 -29.18
C ASN A 90 -71.85 -20.14 -28.36
N PHE A 91 -72.05 -21.24 -27.64
CA PHE A 91 -73.34 -21.56 -27.00
C PHE A 91 -73.47 -20.96 -25.60
N ILE A 92 -72.42 -21.09 -24.78
CA ILE A 92 -72.29 -20.45 -23.46
C ILE A 92 -70.90 -19.81 -23.43
N ASN A 93 -70.83 -18.53 -23.09
CA ASN A 93 -69.58 -17.80 -22.90
C ASN A 93 -69.57 -17.16 -21.51
N ILE A 94 -68.48 -17.35 -20.79
CA ILE A 94 -68.23 -16.72 -19.49
C ILE A 94 -66.92 -15.95 -19.59
N SER A 95 -66.96 -14.66 -19.25
CA SER A 95 -65.78 -13.81 -19.20
C SER A 95 -65.64 -13.12 -17.83
N LEU A 96 -64.40 -12.87 -17.43
CA LEU A 96 -64.04 -12.02 -16.28
C LEU A 96 -63.26 -10.82 -16.80
N ASP A 97 -63.72 -9.61 -16.51
CA ASP A 97 -63.11 -8.35 -16.98
C ASP A 97 -62.85 -8.32 -18.50
N ASN A 98 -63.84 -8.81 -19.26
CA ASN A 98 -63.81 -8.96 -20.72
C ASN A 98 -62.79 -9.99 -21.25
N SER A 99 -62.13 -10.75 -20.37
CA SER A 99 -61.31 -11.89 -20.74
C SER A 99 -62.15 -13.15 -20.73
N GLU A 100 -62.28 -13.82 -21.87
CA GLU A 100 -62.98 -15.11 -21.96
C GLU A 100 -62.26 -16.14 -21.09
N ILE A 101 -62.96 -16.69 -20.10
CA ILE A 101 -62.42 -17.70 -19.19
C ILE A 101 -63.03 -19.08 -19.43
N PHE A 102 -64.22 -19.13 -20.04
CA PHE A 102 -64.87 -20.36 -20.43
C PHE A 102 -65.77 -20.14 -21.64
N ASN A 103 -65.71 -21.07 -22.58
CA ASN A 103 -66.54 -21.08 -23.78
C ASN A 103 -66.96 -22.51 -24.11
N LEU A 104 -68.25 -22.69 -24.37
CA LEU A 104 -68.82 -23.96 -24.80
C LEU A 104 -69.42 -23.81 -26.20
N ASP A 105 -68.89 -24.58 -27.16
CA ASP A 105 -69.33 -24.61 -28.56
C ASP A 105 -70.22 -25.82 -28.87
N CYS A 106 -71.30 -25.61 -29.66
CA CYS A 106 -72.16 -26.71 -30.10
C CYS A 106 -71.47 -27.69 -31.08
N LEU A 107 -70.37 -27.29 -31.73
CA LEU A 107 -69.60 -28.15 -32.63
C LEU A 107 -68.73 -29.16 -31.88
N SER A 108 -68.41 -28.86 -30.62
CA SER A 108 -67.64 -29.74 -29.73
C SER A 108 -68.50 -30.89 -29.23
N TRP A 109 -69.82 -30.68 -29.05
CA TRP A 109 -70.78 -31.68 -28.56
C TRP A 109 -72.16 -31.59 -29.24
N PRO A 110 -72.47 -32.51 -30.16
CA PRO A 110 -73.69 -32.42 -30.95
C PRO A 110 -74.98 -32.94 -30.25
N TYR A 111 -74.92 -33.48 -29.02
CA TYR A 111 -76.10 -33.98 -28.30
C TYR A 111 -75.92 -33.92 -26.76
N LEU A 112 -76.52 -32.92 -26.09
CA LEU A 112 -76.93 -33.03 -24.69
C LEU A 112 -78.35 -33.61 -24.68
N ASN A 113 -78.48 -34.92 -24.91
CA ASN A 113 -79.76 -35.60 -25.03
C ASN A 113 -80.12 -36.35 -23.73
N SER A 114 -81.12 -35.82 -23.03
CA SER A 114 -82.01 -36.44 -22.02
C SER A 114 -81.49 -37.38 -20.92
N ASP A 115 -80.19 -37.63 -20.73
CA ASP A 115 -79.68 -38.44 -19.60
C ASP A 115 -78.46 -37.79 -18.93
N TRP A 116 -78.71 -37.10 -17.80
CA TRP A 116 -77.84 -36.87 -16.63
C TRP A 116 -76.33 -36.53 -16.74
N ASP A 117 -75.90 -35.65 -17.63
CA ASP A 117 -74.53 -35.12 -17.54
C ASP A 117 -74.47 -33.84 -16.69
N ASN A 118 -74.41 -33.99 -15.35
CA ASN A 118 -73.92 -32.93 -14.48
C ASN A 118 -72.44 -32.72 -14.80
N GLN A 119 -72.11 -31.65 -15.51
CA GLN A 119 -70.71 -31.29 -15.75
C GLN A 119 -70.27 -30.15 -14.85
N SER A 120 -69.20 -30.42 -14.10
CA SER A 120 -68.48 -29.44 -13.30
C SER A 120 -67.18 -29.05 -14.01
N VAL A 121 -66.99 -27.77 -14.30
CA VAL A 121 -65.74 -27.22 -14.85
C VAL A 121 -65.08 -26.34 -13.79
N ASN A 122 -63.82 -26.63 -13.46
CA ASN A 122 -63.01 -25.79 -12.58
C ASN A 122 -62.20 -24.80 -13.43
N VAL A 123 -62.37 -23.50 -13.18
CA VAL A 123 -61.62 -22.44 -13.86
C VAL A 123 -60.78 -21.69 -12.83
N ASN A 124 -59.47 -21.90 -12.87
CA ASN A 124 -58.51 -21.17 -12.04
C ASN A 124 -58.10 -19.88 -12.76
N VAL A 125 -58.30 -18.74 -12.11
CA VAL A 125 -57.90 -17.42 -12.60
C VAL A 125 -56.58 -17.05 -11.92
N PRO A 126 -55.55 -16.55 -12.64
CA PRO A 126 -54.27 -16.19 -12.02
C PRO A 126 -54.39 -14.98 -11.08
N ASP A 127 -53.63 -15.02 -9.97
CA ASP A 127 -53.63 -14.02 -8.89
C ASP A 127 -53.25 -12.59 -9.35
N PRO A 128 -53.68 -11.54 -8.61
CA PRO A 128 -53.44 -10.15 -8.95
C PRO A 128 -52.10 -9.64 -8.43
N LEU A 129 -51.48 -8.72 -9.16
CA LEU A 129 -50.21 -8.08 -8.77
C LEU A 129 -50.47 -6.94 -7.77
N ILE A 130 -49.86 -7.02 -6.58
CA ILE A 130 -49.97 -5.98 -5.53
C ILE A 130 -48.69 -5.14 -5.56
N SER A 131 -48.83 -3.83 -5.72
CA SER A 131 -47.70 -2.88 -5.72
C SER A 131 -47.38 -2.34 -4.32
N GLY A 132 -46.09 -2.18 -4.00
CA GLY A 132 -45.59 -1.59 -2.75
C GLY A 132 -44.12 -1.93 -2.51
N CYS A 133 -43.49 -1.36 -1.48
CA CYS A 133 -42.09 -1.66 -1.16
C CYS A 133 -41.88 -3.15 -0.84
N THR A 134 -41.06 -3.84 -1.64
CA THR A 134 -40.78 -5.28 -1.48
C THR A 134 -39.52 -5.57 -0.65
N ASP A 135 -38.80 -4.53 -0.23
CA ASP A 135 -37.56 -4.65 0.54
C ASP A 135 -37.85 -4.76 2.04
N GLU A 136 -37.48 -5.90 2.64
CA GLU A 136 -37.70 -6.18 4.07
C GLU A 136 -36.93 -5.25 5.03
N PHE A 137 -35.94 -4.50 4.52
CA PHE A 137 -35.14 -3.55 5.28
C PHE A 137 -35.66 -2.10 5.25
N ALA A 138 -36.71 -1.82 4.46
CA ALA A 138 -37.34 -0.50 4.43
C ALA A 138 -38.34 -0.33 5.60
N ASN A 139 -38.43 0.88 6.14
CA ASN A 139 -39.38 1.26 7.18
C ASN A 139 -40.85 1.06 6.76
N ASN A 140 -41.12 1.03 5.46
CA ASN A 140 -42.45 0.85 4.87
C ASN A 140 -42.59 -0.42 4.02
N TYR A 141 -41.80 -1.47 4.33
CA TYR A 141 -41.93 -2.81 3.73
C TYR A 141 -43.39 -3.31 3.74
N ASN A 142 -43.87 -3.76 2.59
CA ASN A 142 -45.19 -4.37 2.42
C ASN A 142 -45.06 -5.86 2.04
N ILE A 143 -45.28 -6.74 3.01
CA ILE A 143 -45.23 -8.20 2.82
C ILE A 143 -46.21 -8.74 1.77
N ASN A 144 -47.28 -7.99 1.47
CA ASN A 144 -48.27 -8.39 0.47
C ASN A 144 -47.92 -7.86 -0.93
N ALA A 145 -46.90 -7.02 -1.09
CA ALA A 145 -46.49 -6.54 -2.40
C ALA A 145 -45.73 -7.62 -3.17
N SER A 146 -46.17 -7.87 -4.41
CA SER A 146 -45.50 -8.74 -5.38
C SER A 146 -44.78 -7.95 -6.49
N VAL A 147 -44.94 -6.62 -6.50
CA VAL A 147 -44.29 -5.69 -7.44
C VAL A 147 -43.79 -4.47 -6.66
N ASP A 148 -42.50 -4.19 -6.78
CA ASP A 148 -41.91 -2.96 -6.21
C ASP A 148 -42.39 -1.73 -6.98
N ASP A 149 -42.92 -0.74 -6.27
CA ASP A 149 -43.37 0.55 -6.81
C ASP A 149 -42.40 1.70 -6.56
N GLY A 150 -41.23 1.41 -5.98
CA GLY A 150 -40.20 2.40 -5.67
C GLY A 150 -40.54 3.30 -4.47
N SER A 151 -41.56 2.95 -3.68
CA SER A 151 -41.97 3.72 -2.50
C SER A 151 -41.08 3.50 -1.27
N CYS A 152 -40.08 2.62 -1.30
CA CYS A 152 -39.28 2.25 -0.12
C CYS A 152 -38.66 3.45 0.62
N GLU A 153 -38.95 3.57 1.91
CA GLU A 153 -38.39 4.55 2.84
C GLU A 153 -37.38 3.84 3.76
N TYR A 154 -36.14 4.31 3.82
CA TYR A 154 -35.09 3.67 4.63
C TYR A 154 -34.80 4.45 5.92
N PRO A 155 -34.35 3.77 7.00
CA PRO A 155 -33.90 4.44 8.21
C PRO A 155 -32.68 5.34 7.93
N SER A 156 -32.71 6.55 8.46
CA SER A 156 -31.59 7.51 8.42
C SER A 156 -30.42 7.01 9.27
N ILE A 157 -29.25 6.82 8.68
CA ILE A 157 -28.03 6.34 9.37
C ILE A 157 -26.86 7.32 9.15
N GLY A 158 -26.17 7.68 10.23
CA GLY A 158 -24.72 7.95 10.24
C GLY A 158 -24.24 9.40 10.47
N CYS A 159 -23.10 9.51 11.17
CA CYS A 159 -22.29 10.75 11.27
C CYS A 159 -21.56 10.99 9.93
N THR A 160 -21.69 12.19 9.36
CA THR A 160 -21.11 12.55 8.05
C THR A 160 -19.84 13.39 8.15
N ASP A 161 -19.38 13.68 9.36
CA ASP A 161 -18.18 14.50 9.61
C ASP A 161 -16.91 13.63 9.79
N PRO A 162 -15.93 13.69 8.86
CA PRO A 162 -14.69 12.93 8.94
C PRO A 162 -13.79 13.23 10.14
N THR A 163 -14.09 14.26 10.94
CA THR A 163 -13.36 14.56 12.17
C THR A 163 -13.86 13.78 13.38
N PHE A 164 -14.89 12.95 13.25
CA PHE A 164 -15.40 12.11 14.33
C PHE A 164 -15.09 10.64 14.07
N ILE A 165 -14.91 9.86 15.14
CA ILE A 165 -14.62 8.44 15.05
C ILE A 165 -15.78 7.70 14.39
N GLU A 166 -17.02 8.11 14.69
CA GLU A 166 -18.25 7.50 14.17
C GLU A 166 -18.38 7.60 12.64
N PHE A 167 -17.70 8.55 11.99
CA PHE A 167 -17.64 8.62 10.53
C PHE A 167 -16.88 7.44 9.91
N TRP A 168 -15.78 7.02 10.52
CA TRP A 168 -14.92 5.96 9.99
C TRP A 168 -15.41 4.55 10.35
N TYR A 169 -16.26 4.43 11.36
CA TYR A 169 -16.96 3.18 11.70
C TYR A 169 -17.96 2.72 10.64
N HIS A 170 -18.20 3.51 9.58
CA HIS A 170 -19.05 3.13 8.47
C HIS A 170 -18.42 2.18 7.45
N ASN A 171 -17.11 1.92 7.48
CA ASN A 171 -16.50 1.13 6.40
C ASN A 171 -15.49 0.04 6.73
N GLU A 172 -14.93 -0.15 7.92
CA GLU A 172 -14.14 -1.37 8.17
C GLU A 172 -14.24 -1.92 9.61
N ILE A 173 -14.91 -3.07 9.72
CA ILE A 173 -14.48 -4.26 10.46
C ILE A 173 -13.55 -4.00 11.68
N SER A 174 -14.14 -3.97 12.88
CA SER A 174 -13.49 -4.46 14.10
C SER A 174 -14.50 -5.24 14.95
N PRO A 175 -14.09 -6.37 15.56
CA PRO A 175 -14.98 -7.46 15.92
C PRO A 175 -15.71 -7.19 17.23
N GLY A 176 -16.94 -6.68 17.14
CA GLY A 176 -17.78 -6.56 18.32
C GLY A 176 -19.05 -5.79 18.06
N LEU A 177 -20.11 -6.55 17.74
CA LEU A 177 -21.54 -6.19 17.74
C LEU A 177 -22.13 -5.79 16.37
N TYR A 178 -22.88 -6.76 15.83
CA TYR A 178 -23.92 -6.73 14.78
C TYR A 178 -23.55 -6.19 13.38
N GLU A 179 -23.50 -7.11 12.41
CA GLU A 179 -23.41 -6.84 10.98
C GLU A 179 -24.65 -6.07 10.48
N ILE A 180 -24.43 -4.97 9.76
CA ILE A 180 -25.39 -4.41 8.81
C ILE A 180 -24.71 -4.50 7.43
N ASP A 181 -25.26 -5.32 6.54
CA ASP A 181 -24.76 -5.52 5.17
C ASP A 181 -25.17 -4.33 4.30
N LEU A 182 -24.18 -3.55 3.83
CA LEU A 182 -24.37 -2.33 3.04
C LEU A 182 -24.51 -2.56 1.52
N ASN A 183 -24.57 -3.81 1.05
CA ASN A 183 -24.79 -4.08 -0.37
C ASN A 183 -26.25 -3.91 -0.85
N ASN A 184 -27.16 -3.50 0.04
CA ASN A 184 -28.61 -3.43 -0.23
C ASN A 184 -29.25 -2.03 -0.19
N PHE A 185 -28.50 -0.92 -0.13
CA PHE A 185 -29.08 0.43 -0.02
C PHE A 185 -28.79 1.32 -1.25
N PRO A 186 -29.71 1.44 -2.24
CA PRO A 186 -29.42 2.13 -3.50
C PRO A 186 -29.78 3.63 -3.53
N ASN A 187 -30.40 4.20 -2.49
CA ASN A 187 -30.82 5.63 -2.51
C ASN A 187 -30.51 6.33 -1.17
N TYR A 188 -29.53 7.23 -1.22
CA TYR A 188 -28.87 7.89 -0.10
C TYR A 188 -29.15 9.40 -0.12
N GLU A 189 -29.84 9.94 0.89
CA GLU A 189 -29.92 11.39 1.11
C GLU A 189 -29.69 11.77 2.59
N GLN A 190 -28.65 12.59 2.77
CA GLN A 190 -28.35 13.61 3.78
C GLN A 190 -28.49 13.26 5.28
N GLY A 191 -27.33 13.01 5.90
CA GLY A 191 -27.17 12.59 7.30
C GLY A 191 -27.51 13.64 8.36
N ASP A 192 -27.84 13.12 9.55
CA ASP A 192 -28.14 13.87 10.76
C ASP A 192 -26.86 14.03 11.61
N GLU A 193 -26.44 15.27 11.86
CA GLU A 193 -25.26 15.62 12.68
C GLU A 193 -25.39 15.21 14.16
N SER A 194 -26.57 14.75 14.61
CA SER A 194 -26.82 14.39 16.01
C SER A 194 -26.12 13.09 16.48
N LEU A 195 -25.46 12.35 15.58
CA LEU A 195 -24.76 11.09 15.86
C LEU A 195 -23.23 11.21 15.99
N CYS A 196 -22.66 12.41 15.88
CA CYS A 196 -21.22 12.66 16.01
C CYS A 196 -20.84 12.93 17.48
N LEU A 197 -20.48 11.88 18.23
CA LEU A 197 -20.28 11.95 19.69
C LEU A 197 -18.81 12.02 20.11
N ASN A 198 -17.91 11.33 19.39
CA ASN A 198 -16.49 11.25 19.75
C ASN A 198 -15.60 11.89 18.68
N GLU A 199 -15.16 13.11 18.95
CA GLU A 199 -14.22 13.84 18.10
C GLU A 199 -12.85 13.11 18.06
N MET A 200 -12.30 12.98 16.86
CA MET A 200 -11.03 12.33 16.60
C MET A 200 -9.88 13.22 17.09
N ASN A 201 -9.16 12.72 18.09
CA ASN A 201 -8.00 13.36 18.67
C ASN A 201 -6.79 12.44 18.47
N SER A 202 -6.06 12.70 17.39
CA SER A 202 -4.88 11.93 16.97
C SER A 202 -3.64 12.23 17.83
N GLY A 203 -2.89 11.18 18.15
CA GLY A 203 -1.58 11.22 18.81
C GLY A 203 -1.21 9.85 19.39
N CYS A 204 -0.15 9.76 20.19
CA CYS A 204 0.25 8.47 20.75
C CYS A 204 -0.69 7.99 21.87
N THR A 205 -1.27 6.80 21.70
CA THR A 205 -2.17 6.16 22.68
C THR A 205 -1.53 5.00 23.45
N ASP A 206 -0.26 4.67 23.17
CA ASP A 206 0.46 3.59 23.85
C ASP A 206 1.05 4.11 25.17
N GLN A 207 0.63 3.52 26.30
CA GLN A 207 1.09 3.91 27.64
C GLN A 207 2.60 3.70 27.86
N ASN A 208 3.24 2.85 27.05
CA ASN A 208 4.69 2.61 27.14
C ASN A 208 5.53 3.57 26.31
N ALA A 209 4.92 4.46 25.53
CA ALA A 209 5.62 5.46 24.74
C ALA A 209 5.94 6.72 25.55
N CYS A 210 7.04 7.38 25.21
CA CYS A 210 7.53 8.61 25.85
C CYS A 210 6.63 9.81 25.62
N ASN A 211 5.91 9.84 24.51
CA ASN A 211 4.95 10.88 24.16
C ASN A 211 3.49 10.40 24.30
N TYR A 212 3.25 9.39 25.16
CA TYR A 212 1.89 8.96 25.51
C TYR A 212 1.02 10.13 25.97
N ASP A 213 -0.16 10.28 25.37
CA ASP A 213 -1.15 11.25 25.78
C ASP A 213 -2.51 10.59 25.99
N SER A 214 -2.93 10.56 27.26
CA SER A 214 -4.21 9.99 27.69
C SER A 214 -5.46 10.67 27.12
N LEU A 215 -5.31 11.85 26.51
CA LEU A 215 -6.39 12.58 25.85
C LEU A 215 -6.57 12.17 24.38
N LYS A 216 -5.65 11.38 23.83
CA LYS A 216 -5.71 10.90 22.45
C LYS A 216 -6.52 9.62 22.38
N ASN A 217 -7.38 9.54 21.37
CA ASN A 217 -8.28 8.41 21.16
C ASN A 217 -8.03 7.68 19.84
N VAL A 218 -7.13 8.21 19.01
CA VAL A 218 -6.66 7.54 17.78
C VAL A 218 -5.14 7.59 17.73
N ASN A 219 -4.52 6.41 17.63
CA ASN A 219 -3.08 6.30 17.39
C ASN A 219 -2.77 6.68 15.94
N ASP A 220 -1.95 7.72 15.76
CA ASP A 220 -1.51 8.20 14.44
C ASP A 220 -0.12 7.69 14.04
N GLY A 221 0.46 6.78 14.82
CA GLY A 221 1.78 6.22 14.59
C GLY A 221 2.92 7.14 15.00
N THR A 222 2.66 8.24 15.71
CA THR A 222 3.69 9.16 16.21
C THR A 222 4.33 8.72 17.53
N CYS A 223 4.02 7.54 18.06
CA CYS A 223 4.58 7.06 19.32
C CYS A 223 6.12 6.99 19.30
N GLU A 224 6.75 7.69 20.24
CA GLU A 224 8.20 7.69 20.46
C GLU A 224 8.51 6.77 21.64
N TYR A 225 9.50 5.89 21.48
CA TYR A 225 9.94 4.97 22.52
C TYR A 225 11.37 5.31 22.94
N PRO A 226 11.77 5.01 24.18
CA PRO A 226 13.13 5.28 24.60
C PRO A 226 14.11 4.38 23.85
N ASP A 227 15.33 4.88 23.65
CA ASP A 227 16.42 4.06 23.11
C ASP A 227 16.73 2.90 24.06
N ASN A 228 17.30 1.82 23.52
CA ASN A 228 17.69 0.67 24.34
C ASN A 228 18.61 1.12 25.48
N PHE A 229 18.34 0.65 26.70
CA PHE A 229 19.04 0.97 27.95
C PHE A 229 18.80 2.38 28.52
N TYR A 230 18.02 3.22 27.83
CA TYR A 230 17.64 4.55 28.31
C TYR A 230 16.16 4.60 28.71
N ASP A 231 15.82 5.62 29.48
CA ASP A 231 14.44 6.03 29.73
C ASP A 231 13.99 7.14 28.76
N CYS A 232 12.74 7.57 28.90
CA CYS A 232 12.15 8.59 28.03
C CYS A 232 12.72 10.01 28.18
N TYR A 233 13.54 10.24 29.20
CA TYR A 233 14.25 11.49 29.41
C TYR A 233 15.72 11.39 28.96
N GLY A 234 16.11 10.26 28.37
CA GLY A 234 17.48 9.98 27.97
C GLY A 234 18.39 9.65 29.15
N ALA A 235 17.85 9.35 30.33
CA ALA A 235 18.63 8.88 31.46
C ALA A 235 18.88 7.38 31.31
N CYS A 236 20.10 6.95 31.66
CA CYS A 236 20.42 5.54 31.64
C CYS A 236 19.61 4.76 32.71
N LEU A 237 19.20 3.54 32.38
CA LEU A 237 18.52 2.64 33.32
C LEU A 237 19.47 1.99 34.35
N SER A 238 20.74 1.77 33.99
CA SER A 238 21.80 1.27 34.85
C SER A 238 23.12 1.95 34.51
N ASP A 239 23.59 2.80 35.41
CA ASP A 239 24.86 3.53 35.33
C ASP A 239 25.45 3.48 36.75
N ILE A 240 26.36 2.54 36.99
CA ILE A 240 26.87 2.24 38.33
C ILE A 240 27.85 3.32 38.82
N ASP A 241 28.55 3.98 37.91
CA ASP A 241 29.60 4.95 38.24
C ASP A 241 29.26 6.42 37.93
N ASP A 242 28.04 6.68 37.45
CA ASP A 242 27.43 7.98 37.18
C ASP A 242 28.23 8.81 36.13
N ASP A 243 28.87 8.16 35.16
CA ASP A 243 29.66 8.84 34.13
C ASP A 243 28.84 9.30 32.91
N GLY A 244 27.58 8.83 32.81
CA GLY A 244 26.62 9.15 31.76
C GLY A 244 26.54 8.12 30.63
N THR A 245 27.34 7.06 30.68
CA THR A 245 27.25 5.88 29.80
C THR A 245 26.49 4.76 30.53
N CYS A 246 25.69 3.99 29.80
CA CYS A 246 25.01 2.84 30.39
C CYS A 246 25.94 1.66 30.56
N ASP A 247 25.85 0.95 31.69
CA ASP A 247 26.65 -0.25 31.99
C ASP A 247 26.61 -1.28 30.85
N GLU A 248 25.45 -1.48 30.20
CA GLU A 248 25.33 -2.40 29.06
C GLU A 248 25.97 -1.91 27.75
N LEU A 249 26.28 -0.62 27.68
CA LEU A 249 26.95 0.03 26.55
C LEU A 249 28.43 0.31 26.81
N GLU A 250 28.89 0.16 28.05
CA GLU A 250 30.29 0.26 28.41
C GLU A 250 31.12 -0.78 27.65
N LEU A 251 32.14 -0.30 26.93
CA LEU A 251 33.06 -1.16 26.22
C LEU A 251 34.19 -1.58 27.16
N SER A 252 34.16 -2.85 27.54
CA SER A 252 35.26 -3.49 28.26
C SER A 252 36.33 -3.99 27.29
N GLY A 253 37.59 -3.72 27.57
CA GLY A 253 38.73 -4.14 26.75
C GLY A 253 40.05 -3.61 27.30
N CYS A 254 41.17 -3.85 26.62
CA CYS A 254 42.45 -3.36 27.10
C CYS A 254 42.57 -1.84 26.94
N THR A 255 42.71 -1.10 28.04
CA THR A 255 42.84 0.38 28.03
C THR A 255 44.28 0.88 28.02
N ASP A 256 45.28 0.00 28.11
CA ASP A 256 46.70 0.40 28.10
C ASP A 256 47.20 0.59 26.66
N SER A 257 47.52 1.84 26.30
CA SER A 257 48.06 2.22 24.98
C SER A 257 49.37 1.52 24.58
N VAL A 258 50.07 0.88 25.51
CA VAL A 258 51.32 0.14 25.27
C VAL A 258 51.05 -1.35 24.95
N ALA A 259 49.85 -1.84 25.23
CA ALA A 259 49.46 -3.23 24.93
C ALA A 259 49.19 -3.44 23.44
N CYS A 260 49.42 -4.66 22.98
CA CYS A 260 49.27 -5.07 21.60
C CYS A 260 47.82 -5.22 21.13
N ASN A 261 46.91 -5.41 22.08
CA ASN A 261 45.46 -5.45 21.88
C ASN A 261 44.77 -4.23 22.49
N TYR A 262 45.46 -3.09 22.59
CA TYR A 262 44.86 -1.84 23.04
C TYR A 262 43.58 -1.51 22.24
N GLU A 263 42.48 -1.30 22.95
CA GLU A 263 41.20 -0.92 22.38
C GLU A 263 40.92 0.55 22.68
N PRO A 264 41.00 1.45 21.69
CA PRO A 264 40.87 2.90 21.92
C PRO A 264 39.47 3.34 22.36
N ASN A 265 38.47 2.46 22.20
CA ASN A 265 37.09 2.71 22.62
C ASN A 265 36.74 1.97 23.92
N ALA A 266 37.67 1.21 24.51
CA ALA A 266 37.44 0.59 25.80
C ALA A 266 37.51 1.65 26.90
N GLU A 267 36.48 1.67 27.75
CA GLU A 267 36.37 2.58 28.89
C GLU A 267 36.84 1.89 30.18
N PHE A 268 36.74 0.56 30.23
CA PHE A 268 37.12 -0.27 31.38
C PHE A 268 38.13 -1.35 31.00
N ASP A 269 39.21 -1.42 31.78
CA ASP A 269 40.21 -2.48 31.66
C ASP A 269 39.64 -3.81 32.16
N ASP A 270 39.41 -4.74 31.23
CA ASP A 270 38.94 -6.09 31.53
C ASP A 270 40.08 -7.06 31.87
N SER A 271 41.31 -6.53 32.06
CA SER A 271 42.52 -7.29 32.33
C SER A 271 42.92 -8.25 31.19
N THR A 272 42.46 -8.01 29.97
CA THR A 272 42.85 -8.79 28.78
C THR A 272 44.10 -8.26 28.07
N CYS A 273 44.72 -7.18 28.55
CA CYS A 273 45.91 -6.59 27.92
C CYS A 273 47.03 -7.61 27.68
N GLU A 274 47.44 -7.74 26.41
CA GLU A 274 48.56 -8.55 25.95
C GLU A 274 49.73 -7.65 25.59
N TYR A 275 50.91 -7.92 26.15
CA TYR A 275 52.11 -7.13 25.92
C TYR A 275 53.12 -7.90 25.08
N ALA A 276 53.88 -7.17 24.26
CA ALA A 276 55.00 -7.73 23.55
C ALA A 276 56.09 -8.20 24.54
N PRO A 277 56.80 -9.31 24.25
CA PRO A 277 57.99 -9.68 25.01
C PRO A 277 59.04 -8.57 24.99
N ALA A 278 59.85 -8.45 26.05
CA ALA A 278 60.91 -7.45 26.13
C ALA A 278 61.86 -7.55 24.92
N GLY A 279 62.10 -6.42 24.25
CA GLY A 279 62.92 -6.35 23.04
C GLY A 279 62.18 -6.73 21.75
N TYR A 280 60.85 -6.86 21.77
CA TYR A 280 60.04 -7.11 20.58
C TYR A 280 58.88 -6.14 20.49
N ASN A 281 58.39 -5.88 19.27
CA ASN A 281 57.13 -5.18 19.03
C ASN A 281 55.94 -6.15 19.01
N CYS A 282 54.72 -5.61 18.90
CA CYS A 282 53.47 -6.38 18.88
C CYS A 282 53.28 -7.31 17.66
N TYR A 283 54.14 -7.18 16.64
CA TYR A 283 54.17 -8.08 15.49
C TYR A 283 55.24 -9.19 15.64
N GLY A 284 55.95 -9.23 16.77
CA GLY A 284 57.01 -10.19 17.05
C GLY A 284 58.34 -9.85 16.38
N ASN A 285 58.53 -8.62 15.88
CA ASN A 285 59.82 -8.18 15.34
C ASN A 285 60.70 -7.67 16.49
N GLU A 286 62.00 -7.97 16.43
CA GLU A 286 62.98 -7.48 17.38
C GLU A 286 63.07 -5.94 17.31
N LEU A 287 63.10 -5.30 18.49
CA LEU A 287 63.32 -3.87 18.63
C LEU A 287 64.83 -3.62 18.50
N ILE A 288 65.21 -2.95 17.43
CA ILE A 288 66.60 -2.58 17.17
C ILE A 288 66.76 -1.16 17.69
N SER A 289 67.45 -1.02 18.83
CA SER A 289 67.82 0.29 19.38
C SER A 289 68.94 0.92 18.56
N GLY A 290 68.76 2.16 18.13
CA GLY A 290 69.74 2.90 17.33
C GLY A 290 69.18 4.22 16.83
N CYS A 291 69.91 4.91 15.96
CA CYS A 291 69.44 6.19 15.46
C CYS A 291 68.25 6.01 14.50
N THR A 292 67.12 6.63 14.79
CA THR A 292 65.90 6.56 13.95
C THR A 292 65.76 7.75 13.00
N ASN A 293 66.69 8.70 13.03
CA ASN A 293 66.64 9.93 12.25
C ASN A 293 67.60 9.88 11.05
N PHE A 294 67.04 9.79 9.85
CA PHE A 294 67.77 9.74 8.58
C PHE A 294 68.65 10.96 8.29
N LEU A 295 68.57 12.04 9.06
CA LEU A 295 69.45 13.20 8.94
C LEU A 295 70.79 13.04 9.67
N TYR A 296 71.02 11.92 10.33
CA TYR A 296 72.24 11.63 11.07
C TYR A 296 72.98 10.43 10.47
N ALA A 297 74.31 10.44 10.57
CA ALA A 297 75.14 9.38 10.01
C ALA A 297 74.88 8.02 10.66
N GLU A 298 74.55 8.00 11.96
CA GLU A 298 74.31 6.78 12.74
C GLU A 298 73.01 6.05 12.35
N TYR A 299 72.14 6.66 11.53
CA TYR A 299 71.01 5.98 10.91
C TYR A 299 71.46 4.99 9.81
N TYR A 300 72.66 5.17 9.25
CA TYR A 300 73.19 4.35 8.15
C TYR A 300 74.43 3.57 8.60
N ASP A 301 74.66 2.40 7.99
CA ASP A 301 76.02 1.88 7.89
C ASP A 301 76.86 2.88 7.08
N HIS A 302 77.99 3.29 7.61
CA HIS A 302 78.78 4.36 7.01
C HIS A 302 80.27 4.19 7.26
N THR A 303 81.05 4.82 6.39
CA THR A 303 82.50 4.93 6.56
C THR A 303 82.91 6.39 6.56
N ILE A 304 83.96 6.70 7.31
CA ILE A 304 84.56 8.03 7.36
C ILE A 304 85.95 7.92 6.77
N ASP A 305 86.24 8.70 5.75
CA ASP A 305 87.57 8.73 5.15
C ASP A 305 88.57 9.53 5.99
N ASN A 306 89.83 9.57 5.54
CA ASN A 306 90.89 10.29 6.25
C ASN A 306 90.70 11.82 6.28
N PHE A 307 89.74 12.35 5.51
CA PHE A 307 89.41 13.76 5.41
C PHE A 307 88.12 14.12 6.18
N GLY A 308 87.48 13.14 6.84
CA GLY A 308 86.25 13.34 7.60
C GLY A 308 84.98 13.32 6.75
N VAL A 309 85.06 12.87 5.50
CA VAL A 309 83.91 12.72 4.61
C VAL A 309 83.20 11.41 4.91
N ILE A 310 81.89 11.51 5.12
CA ILE A 310 80.98 10.42 5.44
C ILE A 310 80.44 9.85 4.12
N THR A 311 80.63 8.55 3.94
CA THR A 311 80.00 7.77 2.86
C THR A 311 78.93 6.88 3.48
N LEU A 312 77.67 7.08 3.09
CA LEU A 312 76.51 6.34 3.58
C LEU A 312 76.27 5.09 2.73
N ASP A 313 75.90 3.99 3.39
CA ASP A 313 75.43 2.75 2.78
C ASP A 313 74.00 2.44 3.25
N THR A 314 73.64 1.19 3.52
CA THR A 314 72.29 0.79 3.90
C THR A 314 71.88 1.36 5.26
N PRO A 315 70.60 1.78 5.42
CA PRO A 315 70.04 2.10 6.72
C PRO A 315 70.19 0.96 7.73
N ILE A 316 70.44 1.32 8.97
CA ILE A 316 70.28 0.45 10.12
C ILE A 316 68.79 0.59 10.49
N ASP A 317 67.99 -0.47 10.29
CA ASP A 317 66.53 -0.49 10.53
C ASP A 317 66.21 -0.42 12.05
N ALA A 318 66.68 0.62 12.73
CA ALA A 318 66.39 0.88 14.13
C ALA A 318 64.91 1.27 14.30
N SER A 319 64.24 0.64 15.25
CA SER A 319 62.83 0.87 15.57
C SER A 319 62.65 1.68 16.87
N GLU A 320 63.72 1.91 17.63
CA GLU A 320 63.72 2.73 18.84
C GLU A 320 64.95 3.65 18.88
N ASP A 321 64.72 4.94 19.14
CA ASP A 321 65.79 5.92 19.31
C ASP A 321 66.46 5.76 20.67
N ASP A 322 67.74 5.38 20.67
CA ASP A 322 68.56 5.27 21.89
C ASP A 322 69.43 6.50 22.15
N GLY A 323 69.25 7.56 21.36
CA GLY A 323 70.05 8.78 21.44
C GLY A 323 71.42 8.67 20.78
N SER A 324 71.66 7.63 19.96
CA SER A 324 72.89 7.49 19.17
C SER A 324 72.98 8.44 17.98
N CYS A 325 71.92 9.19 17.64
CA CYS A 325 71.95 10.23 16.61
C CYS A 325 72.82 11.42 17.05
N ILE A 326 74.12 11.38 16.74
CA ILE A 326 75.11 12.37 17.21
C ILE A 326 75.64 13.21 16.06
N THR A 327 75.87 12.61 14.89
CA THR A 327 76.56 13.26 13.77
C THR A 327 75.56 13.70 12.70
N PRO A 328 75.14 14.98 12.66
CA PRO A 328 74.23 15.46 11.62
C PRO A 328 74.91 15.47 10.25
N LEU A 329 74.19 15.05 9.22
CA LEU A 329 74.63 15.09 7.84
C LEU A 329 74.55 16.51 7.30
N VAL A 330 75.69 17.04 6.86
CA VAL A 330 75.82 18.32 6.16
C VAL A 330 76.19 18.01 4.72
N TRP A 331 75.20 18.16 3.84
CA TRP A 331 75.31 17.86 2.42
C TRP A 331 75.99 19.00 1.66
N GLY A 332 76.97 18.67 0.83
CA GLY A 332 77.63 19.62 -0.06
C GLY A 332 78.84 19.01 -0.77
N CYS A 333 79.51 19.79 -1.62
CA CYS A 333 80.68 19.31 -2.32
C CYS A 333 81.86 19.27 -1.37
N THR A 334 82.33 18.06 -1.05
CA THR A 334 83.39 17.84 -0.06
C THR A 334 84.80 17.87 -0.66
N ASP A 335 84.93 17.86 -1.99
CA ASP A 335 86.23 18.01 -2.68
C ASP A 335 86.47 19.48 -3.05
N GLN A 336 87.61 20.00 -2.61
CA GLN A 336 88.09 21.37 -2.86
C GLN A 336 88.25 21.74 -4.34
N ASN A 337 88.27 20.76 -5.24
CA ASN A 337 88.39 21.00 -6.68
C ASN A 337 87.04 21.38 -7.34
N TYR A 338 85.92 21.20 -6.64
CA TYR A 338 84.61 21.64 -7.12
C TYR A 338 84.41 23.14 -6.90
N PHE A 339 83.69 23.78 -7.82
CA PHE A 339 83.35 25.19 -7.69
C PHE A 339 82.47 25.45 -6.46
N GLU A 340 81.53 24.54 -6.19
CA GLU A 340 80.61 24.58 -5.06
C GLU A 340 81.16 23.93 -3.78
N TYR A 341 82.50 23.82 -3.64
CA TYR A 341 83.12 23.25 -2.43
C TYR A 341 82.61 23.95 -1.16
N ASP A 342 82.10 23.15 -0.22
CA ASP A 342 81.68 23.61 1.11
C ASP A 342 82.59 22.99 2.19
N PRO A 343 83.41 23.79 2.89
CA PRO A 343 84.27 23.29 3.95
C PRO A 343 83.52 22.78 5.19
N ASN A 344 82.21 23.03 5.30
CA ASN A 344 81.38 22.51 6.39
C ASN A 344 80.62 21.24 5.99
N ALA A 345 80.62 20.87 4.71
CA ALA A 345 80.00 19.64 4.25
C ALA A 345 80.81 18.43 4.74
N ASN A 346 80.10 17.48 5.34
CA ASN A 346 80.66 16.19 5.73
C ASN A 346 80.15 15.05 4.86
N THR A 347 79.16 15.28 3.99
CA THR A 347 78.56 14.25 3.13
C THR A 347 78.42 14.78 1.70
N SER A 348 78.90 14.03 0.71
CA SER A 348 78.93 14.49 -0.69
C SER A 348 77.55 14.44 -1.36
N ASN A 349 77.15 15.53 -2.03
CA ASN A 349 75.98 15.60 -2.92
C ASN A 349 76.29 15.25 -4.39
N SER A 350 77.41 14.57 -4.68
CA SER A 350 77.72 14.09 -6.03
C SER A 350 76.58 13.20 -6.57
N PRO A 351 75.99 13.50 -7.75
CA PRO A 351 76.62 14.13 -8.92
C PRO A 351 76.41 15.65 -9.07
N ASP A 352 75.81 16.34 -8.11
CA ASP A 352 75.46 17.76 -8.24
C ASP A 352 76.65 18.72 -8.13
N CYS A 353 77.85 18.20 -7.88
CA CYS A 353 79.10 18.97 -7.83
C CYS A 353 79.67 19.22 -9.22
N ILE A 354 79.85 20.49 -9.58
CA ILE A 354 80.28 20.89 -10.92
C ILE A 354 81.78 21.17 -10.91
N ASN A 355 82.50 20.46 -11.77
CA ASN A 355 83.86 20.83 -12.15
C ASN A 355 83.77 21.84 -13.31
N LEU A 356 84.10 23.10 -13.05
CA LEU A 356 84.18 24.09 -14.13
C LEU A 356 85.56 23.97 -14.80
N LEU A 357 85.56 23.35 -15.98
CA LEU A 357 86.77 23.06 -16.77
C LEU A 357 87.21 24.28 -17.57
N GLY A 358 88.45 24.73 -17.41
CA GLY A 358 89.00 25.86 -18.18
C GLY A 358 90.44 26.18 -17.75
N CYS A 359 91.08 27.14 -18.40
CA CYS A 359 92.46 27.48 -18.08
C CYS A 359 92.55 28.18 -16.72
N THR A 360 93.23 27.56 -15.74
CA THR A 360 93.33 28.10 -14.37
C THR A 360 94.53 29.01 -14.15
N ASP A 361 95.42 29.14 -15.14
CA ASP A 361 96.63 29.96 -15.05
C ASP A 361 96.42 31.37 -15.65
N SER A 362 96.44 32.38 -14.78
CA SER A 362 96.28 33.81 -15.14
C SER A 362 97.35 34.37 -16.09
N SER A 363 98.45 33.64 -16.32
CA SER A 363 99.48 34.03 -17.27
C SER A 363 99.10 33.78 -18.74
N TYR A 364 97.97 33.12 -19.01
CA TYR A 364 97.48 32.82 -20.36
C TYR A 364 96.31 33.72 -20.76
N LEU A 365 96.21 34.10 -22.04
CA LEU A 365 95.14 34.95 -22.57
C LEU A 365 93.75 34.34 -22.43
N ASN A 366 93.68 33.01 -22.46
CA ASN A 366 92.43 32.27 -22.34
C ASN A 366 92.18 31.77 -20.91
N TYR A 367 92.86 32.37 -19.92
CA TYR A 367 92.56 32.19 -18.50
C TYR A 367 91.07 32.40 -18.22
N ASP A 368 90.46 31.41 -17.57
CA ASP A 368 89.09 31.47 -17.11
C ASP A 368 89.08 31.61 -15.58
N PRO A 369 88.76 32.79 -15.03
CA PRO A 369 88.70 33.00 -13.58
C PRO A 369 87.59 32.19 -12.89
N GLY A 370 86.66 31.59 -13.64
CA GLY A 370 85.65 30.66 -13.11
C GLY A 370 86.10 29.20 -13.08
N ALA A 371 87.17 28.82 -13.79
CA ALA A 371 87.59 27.44 -13.87
C ALA A 371 88.19 26.94 -12.54
N SER A 372 87.68 25.81 -12.04
CA SER A 372 88.19 25.14 -10.84
C SER A 372 89.17 24.01 -11.19
N VAL A 373 89.16 23.52 -12.44
CA VAL A 373 90.03 22.43 -12.92
C VAL A 373 90.59 22.76 -14.30
N ASP A 374 91.92 22.65 -14.46
CA ASP A 374 92.56 22.85 -15.76
C ASP A 374 92.26 21.68 -16.71
N ASN A 375 91.69 22.00 -17.87
CA ASN A 375 91.42 21.03 -18.94
C ASN A 375 92.45 21.06 -20.06
N GLY A 376 93.60 21.71 -19.84
CA GLY A 376 94.66 21.87 -20.83
C GLY A 376 94.32 22.91 -21.91
N SER A 377 93.35 23.78 -21.67
CA SER A 377 93.00 24.85 -22.62
C SER A 377 94.00 26.00 -22.61
N CYS A 378 94.89 26.13 -21.62
CA CYS A 378 95.93 27.17 -21.54
C CYS A 378 96.92 27.09 -22.72
N ASN A 379 96.65 27.82 -23.81
CA ASN A 379 97.39 27.65 -25.06
C ASN A 379 98.15 28.92 -25.51
N ILE A 380 97.69 30.11 -25.13
CA ILE A 380 98.32 31.38 -25.55
C ILE A 380 98.81 32.15 -24.33
N LEU A 381 100.12 32.29 -24.17
CA LEU A 381 100.71 33.07 -23.08
C LEU A 381 100.41 34.57 -23.27
N ALA A 382 99.90 35.23 -22.23
CA ALA A 382 99.66 36.67 -22.22
C ALA A 382 101.00 37.41 -22.10
N VAL A 383 101.56 37.85 -23.23
CA VAL A 383 102.74 38.71 -23.25
C VAL A 383 102.29 40.17 -23.13
N PRO A 384 102.64 40.91 -22.07
CA PRO A 384 102.26 42.31 -21.94
C PRO A 384 103.01 43.16 -22.98
N GLY A 385 102.28 43.60 -24.00
CA GLY A 385 102.71 44.54 -25.04
C GLY A 385 101.66 45.63 -25.27
N CYS A 386 102.05 46.79 -25.80
CA CYS A 386 101.11 47.89 -26.05
C CYS A 386 100.39 47.68 -27.38
N THR A 387 99.05 47.69 -27.41
CA THR A 387 98.24 47.59 -28.65
C THR A 387 98.20 48.89 -29.47
N ASN A 388 99.04 49.86 -29.11
CA ASN A 388 99.11 51.16 -29.79
C ASN A 388 100.28 51.17 -30.79
N ILE A 389 99.94 51.25 -32.07
CA ILE A 389 100.85 51.22 -33.22
C ILE A 389 101.99 52.26 -33.18
N ILE A 390 101.88 53.30 -32.36
CA ILE A 390 102.93 54.33 -32.22
C ILE A 390 103.90 54.11 -31.05
N TYR A 391 103.81 52.99 -30.32
CA TYR A 391 104.82 52.61 -29.32
C TYR A 391 105.84 51.60 -29.87
N LEU A 392 107.10 51.71 -29.43
CA LEU A 392 108.27 50.94 -29.89
C LEU A 392 108.18 49.42 -29.65
N GLU A 393 107.32 48.98 -28.72
CA GLU A 393 107.08 47.57 -28.37
C GLU A 393 105.72 47.07 -28.94
N PHE A 394 105.28 47.62 -30.08
CA PHE A 394 104.08 47.14 -30.76
C PHE A 394 104.41 45.84 -31.52
N ASP A 395 103.83 44.74 -31.07
CA ASP A 395 103.88 43.42 -31.73
C ASP A 395 102.46 43.09 -32.24
N THR A 396 102.34 42.68 -33.51
CA THR A 396 101.05 42.41 -34.19
C THR A 396 100.50 41.03 -33.93
#